data_AF-A0A9D1DBM9-F1
#
_entry.id   AF-A0A9D1DBM9-F1
#
_cell.length_a   1.000
_cell.length_b   1.000
_cell.length_c   1.000
_cell.angle_alpha   90.00
_cell.angle_beta   90.00
_cell.angle_gamma   90.00
#
_symmetry.space_group_name_H-M   'P 1'
#
loop_
_entity.id
_entity.type
_entity.pdbx_description
1 polymer ?
#
loop_
_entity_poly.entity_id
_entity_poly.type
_entity_poly.pdbx_seq_one_letter_code
_entity_poly.pdbx_strand_id
1 'polypeptide(L)'
;MLNTTTVEVVGMCDVMTDSGLVSPARDGGLKTGDVIKSINGKEVTSSEHVTRLLSGNLMRAEITVEREGSEIKLTITPVKDITSGQMRVGVLVRDSLSGVGTITYINKTDNSFASLGHPVTNSSGKITDINGGELYSCVIYDVKRGVRGTPGELKGAFQNGKTIGSAELNCECGVYGKLDDGYDFSNLTRIEAGDIDDVTLGNAVIYSTVSSNKRESYDISIVKVDKTNKDNRNFVIKIDDKNLLEKTGGIVQGMSGSPIVQNGKLIGAITHVFINDPTRGFGISIGNMLESY
;
A
#
# COMPACT_ATOMS: atom_id res chain seq x y z
N MET A 1 -5.78 5.07 -1.56
CA MET A 1 -4.69 5.58 -2.42
C MET A 1 -3.83 6.47 -1.57
N LEU A 2 -2.51 6.33 -1.63
CA LEU A 2 -1.55 7.12 -0.87
C LEU A 2 -0.77 8.00 -1.82
N ASN A 3 -0.67 9.29 -1.51
CA ASN A 3 0.17 10.22 -2.24
C ASN A 3 1.56 10.17 -1.60
N THR A 4 2.57 9.98 -2.44
CA THR A 4 3.96 9.85 -2.00
C THR A 4 4.68 11.19 -2.09
N THR A 5 5.75 11.36 -1.32
CA THR A 5 6.60 12.56 -1.40
C THR A 5 7.54 12.54 -2.61
N THR A 6 7.55 11.47 -3.40
CA THR A 6 8.53 11.22 -4.46
C THR A 6 7.84 10.95 -5.80
N VAL A 7 8.50 11.30 -6.90
CA VAL A 7 8.02 10.94 -8.26
C VAL A 7 8.93 9.88 -8.86
N GLU A 8 8.49 8.62 -8.83
CA GLU A 8 9.26 7.45 -9.30
C GLU A 8 9.02 7.20 -10.79
N VAL A 9 10.08 6.92 -11.54
CA VAL A 9 10.00 6.42 -12.91
C VAL A 9 9.58 4.96 -12.88
N VAL A 10 8.36 4.68 -13.34
CA VAL A 10 7.80 3.32 -13.39
C VAL A 10 7.96 2.68 -14.77
N GLY A 11 8.23 3.48 -15.79
CA GLY A 11 8.45 2.99 -17.13
C GLY A 11 8.85 4.08 -18.11
N MET A 12 9.14 3.66 -19.32
CA MET A 12 9.45 4.54 -20.43
C MET A 12 8.79 4.00 -21.69
N CYS A 13 8.32 4.89 -22.54
CA CYS A 13 7.70 4.56 -23.82
C CYS A 13 8.39 5.30 -24.97
N ASP A 14 8.26 4.73 -26.16
CA ASP A 14 8.73 5.36 -27.37
C ASP A 14 7.78 6.49 -27.77
N VAL A 15 8.35 7.56 -28.31
CA VAL A 15 7.63 8.71 -28.84
C VAL A 15 7.62 8.61 -30.36
N MET A 16 6.45 8.79 -30.96
CA MET A 16 6.32 8.81 -32.41
C MET A 16 6.67 10.18 -32.96
N THR A 17 7.69 10.24 -33.81
CA THR A 17 8.16 11.45 -34.50
C THR A 17 8.00 11.29 -36.00
N ASP A 18 8.21 12.38 -36.77
CA ASP A 18 8.18 12.34 -38.24
C ASP A 18 9.22 11.37 -38.84
N SER A 19 10.28 11.08 -38.09
CA SER A 19 11.36 10.15 -38.46
C SER A 19 11.17 8.72 -37.94
N GLY A 20 10.06 8.43 -37.24
CA GLY A 20 9.78 7.14 -36.62
C GLY A 20 9.76 7.17 -35.09
N LEU A 21 9.80 5.99 -34.47
CA LEU A 21 9.80 5.82 -33.01
C LEU A 21 11.19 6.09 -32.43
N VAL A 22 11.26 6.90 -31.37
CA VAL A 22 12.49 7.21 -30.63
C VAL A 22 12.24 7.15 -29.12
N SER A 23 13.28 6.96 -28.30
CA SER A 23 13.14 6.74 -26.85
C SER A 23 13.93 7.76 -26.02
N PRO A 24 13.57 9.06 -26.01
CA PRO A 24 14.43 10.12 -25.46
C PRO A 24 14.81 9.90 -23.99
N ALA A 25 13.87 9.48 -23.15
CA ALA A 25 14.12 9.18 -21.74
C ALA A 25 15.18 8.08 -21.57
N ARG A 26 15.07 7.01 -22.35
CA ARG A 26 15.99 5.86 -22.31
C ARG A 26 17.36 6.23 -22.83
N ASP A 27 17.41 6.92 -23.97
CA ASP A 27 18.66 7.38 -24.59
C ASP A 27 19.37 8.42 -23.71
N GLY A 28 18.59 9.22 -22.98
CA GLY A 28 19.07 10.17 -21.97
C GLY A 28 19.50 9.53 -20.64
N GLY A 29 19.40 8.20 -20.51
CA GLY A 29 19.92 7.45 -19.37
C GLY A 29 18.99 7.32 -18.17
N LEU A 30 17.70 7.69 -18.28
CA LEU A 30 16.70 7.38 -17.25
C LEU A 30 16.51 5.86 -17.13
N LYS A 31 16.19 5.42 -15.92
CA LYS A 31 15.90 4.02 -15.61
C LYS A 31 14.64 3.91 -14.76
N THR A 32 13.94 2.80 -14.89
CA THR A 32 12.89 2.43 -13.94
C THR A 32 13.49 2.35 -12.53
N GLY A 33 12.79 2.91 -11.55
CA GLY A 33 13.26 3.04 -10.17
C GLY A 33 13.99 4.35 -9.86
N ASP A 34 14.28 5.19 -10.87
CA ASP A 34 14.77 6.55 -10.63
C ASP A 34 13.70 7.39 -9.92
N VAL A 35 14.09 8.15 -8.90
CA VAL A 35 13.22 9.15 -8.28
C VAL A 35 13.58 10.53 -8.83
N ILE A 36 12.67 11.17 -9.55
CA ILE A 36 12.89 12.51 -10.10
C ILE A 36 12.85 13.54 -8.97
N LYS A 37 13.98 14.21 -8.75
CA LYS A 37 14.13 15.26 -7.73
C LYS A 37 13.87 16.65 -8.31
N SER A 38 14.40 16.94 -9.50
CA SER A 38 14.20 18.24 -10.14
C SER A 38 14.29 18.17 -11.66
N ILE A 39 13.67 19.13 -12.34
CA ILE A 39 13.78 19.35 -13.79
C ILE A 39 14.13 20.81 -14.02
N ASN A 40 15.23 21.07 -14.73
CA ASN A 40 15.79 22.40 -15.00
C ASN A 40 15.95 23.23 -13.70
N GLY A 41 16.44 22.60 -12.63
CA GLY A 41 16.65 23.22 -11.32
C GLY A 41 15.39 23.47 -10.50
N LYS A 42 14.20 23.10 -11.00
CA LYS A 42 12.94 23.21 -10.25
C LYS A 42 12.60 21.87 -9.61
N GLU A 43 12.38 21.88 -8.30
CA GLU A 43 11.97 20.69 -7.54
C GLU A 43 10.67 20.12 -8.10
N VAL A 44 10.63 18.79 -8.22
CA VAL A 44 9.48 18.04 -8.70
C VAL A 44 8.71 17.47 -7.50
N THR A 45 7.40 17.68 -7.50
CA THR A 45 6.52 17.32 -6.38
C THR A 45 5.35 16.43 -6.79
N SER A 46 5.06 16.31 -8.08
CA SER A 46 3.99 15.45 -8.61
C SER A 46 4.23 15.07 -10.08
N SER A 47 3.51 14.06 -10.53
CA SER A 47 3.44 13.61 -11.92
C SER A 47 2.92 14.71 -12.86
N GLU A 48 1.93 15.49 -12.42
CA GLU A 48 1.45 16.68 -13.13
C GLU A 48 2.56 17.73 -13.24
N HIS A 49 3.34 17.93 -12.17
CA HIS A 49 4.45 18.86 -12.19
C HIS A 49 5.53 18.45 -13.21
N VAL A 50 5.88 17.16 -13.29
CA VAL A 50 6.78 16.62 -14.33
C VAL A 50 6.24 16.96 -15.72
N THR A 51 4.96 16.68 -15.96
CA THR A 51 4.32 16.96 -17.26
C THR A 51 4.43 18.44 -17.62
N ARG A 52 4.10 19.33 -16.69
CA ARG A 52 4.16 20.78 -16.88
C ARG A 52 5.59 21.29 -17.12
N LEU A 53 6.59 20.74 -16.43
CA LEU A 53 7.99 21.16 -16.60
C LEU A 53 8.57 20.68 -17.94
N LEU A 54 8.08 19.57 -18.48
CA LEU A 54 8.55 19.00 -19.75
C LEU A 54 7.74 19.43 -20.97
N SER A 55 6.54 19.98 -20.79
CA SER A 55 5.67 20.42 -21.89
C SER A 55 6.10 21.73 -22.56
N GLY A 56 7.13 22.40 -22.05
CA GLY A 56 7.68 23.59 -22.70
C GLY A 56 8.36 23.26 -24.04
N ASN A 57 8.52 24.25 -24.92
CA ASN A 57 9.38 24.15 -26.11
C ASN A 57 10.86 24.12 -25.71
N LEU A 58 11.25 23.07 -25.00
CA LEU A 58 12.59 22.86 -24.48
C LEU A 58 13.46 22.19 -25.54
N MET A 59 14.62 22.77 -25.82
CA MET A 59 15.64 22.09 -26.61
C MET A 59 16.43 21.06 -25.79
N ARG A 60 16.39 21.17 -24.46
CA ARG A 60 16.99 20.24 -23.50
C ARG A 60 16.26 20.33 -22.16
N ALA A 61 16.23 19.23 -21.44
CA ALA A 61 15.78 19.14 -20.05
C ALA A 61 16.92 18.54 -19.21
N GLU A 62 17.42 19.28 -18.23
CA GLU A 62 18.28 18.74 -17.18
C GLU A 62 17.39 18.10 -16.12
N ILE A 63 17.52 16.79 -15.92
CA ILE A 63 16.74 16.04 -14.96
C ILE A 63 17.69 15.51 -13.89
N THR A 64 17.44 15.88 -12.64
CA THR A 64 18.17 15.33 -11.50
C THR A 64 17.34 14.20 -10.90
N VAL A 65 17.94 13.02 -10.79
CA VAL A 65 17.31 11.82 -10.22
C VAL A 65 18.11 11.28 -9.05
N GLU A 66 17.44 10.67 -8.08
CA GLU A 66 18.05 9.80 -7.10
C GLU A 66 17.97 8.35 -7.61
N ARG A 67 19.11 7.68 -7.68
CA ARG A 67 19.24 6.27 -8.08
C ARG A 67 20.17 5.57 -7.10
N GLU A 68 19.67 4.53 -6.44
CA GLU A 68 20.44 3.74 -5.46
C GLU A 68 21.12 4.63 -4.39
N GLY A 69 20.41 5.68 -3.95
CA GLY A 69 20.89 6.64 -2.95
C GLY A 69 21.89 7.68 -3.46
N SER A 70 22.22 7.67 -4.75
CA SER A 70 23.10 8.66 -5.38
C SER A 70 22.31 9.62 -6.26
N GLU A 71 22.65 10.91 -6.21
CA GLU A 71 22.09 11.91 -7.11
C GLU A 71 22.81 11.89 -8.47
N ILE A 72 22.04 11.80 -9.55
CA ILE A 72 22.52 11.74 -10.93
C ILE A 72 21.85 12.84 -11.75
N LYS A 73 22.65 13.62 -12.47
CA LYS A 73 22.14 14.61 -13.44
C LYS A 73 22.17 14.03 -14.84
N LEU A 74 21.03 14.08 -15.51
CA LEU A 74 20.82 13.60 -16.86
C LEU A 74 20.39 14.77 -17.75
N THR A 75 20.83 14.78 -19.01
CA THR A 75 20.35 15.74 -20.00
C THR A 75 19.59 14.99 -21.07
N ILE A 76 18.32 15.36 -21.24
CA ILE A 76 17.40 14.68 -22.16
C ILE A 76 16.88 15.72 -23.15
N THR A 77 16.83 15.36 -24.43
CA THR A 77 16.23 16.22 -25.47
C THR A 77 14.79 15.80 -25.69
N PRO A 78 13.80 16.64 -25.32
CA PRO A 78 12.40 16.37 -25.65
C PRO A 78 12.21 16.35 -27.16
N VAL A 79 11.30 15.51 -27.63
CA VAL A 79 10.93 15.40 -29.05
C VAL A 79 9.44 15.66 -29.22
N LYS A 80 9.05 16.16 -30.39
CA LYS A 80 7.63 16.39 -30.69
C LYS A 80 6.96 15.06 -31.00
N ASP A 81 5.96 14.71 -30.20
CA ASP A 81 5.04 13.61 -30.49
C ASP A 81 4.06 14.04 -31.56
N ILE A 82 4.07 13.38 -32.73
CA ILE A 82 3.18 13.74 -33.84
C ILE A 82 1.73 13.37 -33.56
N THR A 83 1.45 12.45 -32.62
CA THR A 83 0.08 12.03 -32.30
C THR A 83 -0.64 13.06 -31.44
N SER A 84 0.06 13.65 -30.47
CA SER A 84 -0.49 14.67 -29.57
C SER A 84 -0.08 16.10 -29.91
N GLY A 85 0.92 16.29 -30.77
CA GLY A 85 1.52 17.57 -31.12
C GLY A 85 2.39 18.18 -30.02
N GLN A 86 2.54 17.51 -28.88
CA GLN A 86 3.24 18.00 -27.68
C GLN A 86 4.69 17.54 -27.64
N MET A 87 5.54 18.31 -26.95
CA MET A 87 6.90 17.87 -26.62
C MET A 87 6.85 16.79 -25.53
N ARG A 88 7.57 15.68 -25.74
CA ARG A 88 7.62 14.55 -24.81
C ARG A 88 9.04 14.01 -24.70
N VAL A 89 9.33 13.41 -23.54
CA VAL A 89 10.54 12.60 -23.34
C VAL A 89 10.24 11.10 -23.30
N GLY A 90 8.97 10.70 -23.24
CA GLY A 90 8.58 9.28 -23.16
C GLY A 90 8.81 8.64 -21.78
N VAL A 91 8.60 9.39 -20.70
CA VAL A 91 8.72 8.89 -19.32
C VAL A 91 7.32 8.63 -18.72
N LEU A 92 7.18 7.52 -18.00
CA LEU A 92 6.02 7.20 -17.18
C LEU A 92 6.43 7.30 -15.72
N VAL A 93 5.76 8.19 -15.00
CA VAL A 93 6.04 8.47 -13.59
C VAL A 93 4.83 8.16 -12.72
N ARG A 94 5.11 7.85 -11.46
CA ARG A 94 4.11 7.59 -10.43
C ARG A 94 4.50 8.33 -9.16
N ASP A 95 3.55 9.05 -8.59
CA ASP A 95 3.64 9.81 -7.34
C ASP A 95 2.64 9.32 -6.30
N SER A 96 1.94 8.23 -6.57
CA SER A 96 0.93 7.65 -5.69
C SER A 96 0.95 6.13 -5.70
N LEU A 97 0.49 5.52 -4.61
CA LEU A 97 0.33 4.08 -4.45
C LEU A 97 -1.13 3.73 -4.25
N SER A 98 -1.61 2.71 -4.94
CA SER A 98 -2.95 2.16 -4.76
C SER A 98 -2.85 0.69 -4.37
N GLY A 99 -3.78 0.26 -3.51
CA GLY A 99 -3.81 -1.09 -2.99
C GLY A 99 -5.05 -1.32 -2.16
N VAL A 100 -5.37 -2.58 -1.96
CA VAL A 100 -6.41 -3.02 -1.02
C VAL A 100 -5.74 -3.20 0.34
N GLY A 101 -6.29 -2.55 1.36
CA GLY A 101 -5.86 -2.70 2.75
C GLY A 101 -7.06 -2.87 3.66
N THR A 102 -6.88 -3.62 4.75
CA THR A 102 -7.92 -3.79 5.76
C THR A 102 -7.69 -2.81 6.89
N ILE A 103 -8.74 -2.04 7.26
CA ILE A 103 -8.75 -1.24 8.49
C ILE A 103 -8.83 -2.19 9.67
N THR A 104 -7.83 -2.10 10.56
CA THR A 104 -7.74 -2.92 11.78
C THR A 104 -8.71 -2.41 12.84
N TYR A 105 -8.64 -1.12 13.16
CA TYR A 105 -9.49 -0.50 14.17
C TYR A 105 -9.81 0.93 13.78
N ILE A 106 -10.85 1.44 14.42
CA ILE A 106 -11.29 2.82 14.34
C ILE A 106 -11.52 3.33 15.75
N ASN A 107 -10.89 4.44 16.11
CA ASN A 107 -11.21 5.18 17.33
C ASN A 107 -12.35 6.17 17.01
N LYS A 108 -13.53 5.88 17.54
CA LYS A 108 -14.72 6.72 17.31
C LYS A 108 -14.65 8.08 18.01
N THR A 109 -13.70 8.29 18.94
CA THR A 109 -13.59 9.55 19.68
C THR A 109 -13.10 10.69 18.80
N ASP A 110 -12.17 10.38 17.88
CA ASP A 110 -11.49 11.34 17.01
C ASP A 110 -11.51 10.94 15.53
N ASN A 111 -12.29 9.90 15.20
CA ASN A 111 -12.40 9.28 13.88
C ASN A 111 -11.07 8.74 13.32
N SER A 112 -10.04 8.57 14.14
CA SER A 112 -8.78 8.00 13.68
C SER A 112 -8.93 6.51 13.37
N PHE A 113 -8.12 6.01 12.45
CA PHE A 113 -8.04 4.59 12.13
C PHE A 113 -6.59 4.14 11.99
N ALA A 114 -6.38 2.83 12.10
CA ALA A 114 -5.14 2.18 11.69
C ALA A 114 -5.43 0.99 10.79
N SER A 115 -4.49 0.67 9.89
CA SER A 115 -4.63 -0.39 8.89
C SER A 115 -3.31 -1.10 8.61
N LEU A 116 -3.38 -2.25 7.94
CA LEU A 116 -2.26 -3.10 7.50
C LEU A 116 -1.43 -3.80 8.59
N GLY A 117 -1.00 -3.07 9.62
CA GLY A 117 -0.09 -3.62 10.64
C GLY A 117 1.38 -3.70 10.20
N HIS A 118 1.74 -3.12 9.06
CA HIS A 118 3.10 -3.04 8.51
C HIS A 118 3.23 -1.83 7.58
N PRO A 119 4.45 -1.34 7.28
CA PRO A 119 4.59 -0.18 6.41
C PRO A 119 4.26 -0.53 4.96
N VAL A 120 3.78 0.47 4.22
CA VAL A 120 3.84 0.47 2.76
C VAL A 120 5.26 0.85 2.34
N THR A 121 5.89 0.01 1.54
CA THR A 121 7.28 0.18 1.10
C THR A 121 7.35 0.42 -0.40
N ASN A 122 8.44 1.02 -0.85
CA ASN A 122 8.75 1.23 -2.26
C ASN A 122 9.39 -0.03 -2.87
N SER A 123 9.79 0.07 -4.14
CA SER A 123 10.43 -1.02 -4.90
C SER A 123 11.76 -1.52 -4.29
N SER A 124 12.44 -0.70 -3.48
CA SER A 124 13.67 -1.07 -2.75
C SER A 124 13.43 -1.59 -1.33
N GLY A 125 12.17 -1.66 -0.88
CA GLY A 125 11.79 -2.12 0.45
C GLY A 125 11.92 -1.07 1.55
N LYS A 126 12.22 0.20 1.20
CA LYS A 126 12.21 1.33 2.15
C LYS A 126 10.77 1.78 2.38
N ILE A 127 10.43 2.21 3.59
CA ILE A 127 9.14 2.85 3.88
C ILE A 127 8.92 4.03 2.94
N THR A 128 7.75 4.06 2.32
CA THR A 128 7.35 5.17 1.45
C THR A 128 6.82 6.31 2.29
N ASP A 129 7.51 7.44 2.27
CA ASP A 129 6.99 8.66 2.87
C ASP A 129 5.76 9.15 2.09
N ILE A 130 4.68 9.46 2.83
CA ILE A 130 3.43 9.95 2.24
C ILE A 130 3.19 11.40 2.64
N ASN A 131 2.54 12.16 1.75
CA ASN A 131 2.09 13.54 2.01
C ASN A 131 0.56 13.65 2.03
N GLY A 132 -0.09 12.54 2.30
CA GLY A 132 -1.55 12.40 2.33
C GLY A 132 -2.01 11.16 1.58
N GLY A 133 -3.31 10.98 1.53
CA GLY A 133 -3.94 9.92 0.77
C GLY A 133 -5.44 9.93 0.99
N GLU A 134 -6.14 9.24 0.11
CA GLU A 134 -7.59 9.15 0.12
C GLU A 134 -8.01 7.70 0.36
N LEU A 135 -8.95 7.50 1.27
CA LEU A 135 -9.56 6.20 1.52
C LEU A 135 -10.86 6.10 0.73
N TYR A 136 -11.07 4.93 0.15
CA TYR A 136 -12.27 4.60 -0.60
C TYR A 136 -12.81 3.28 -0.11
N SER A 137 -14.12 3.15 -0.04
CA SER A 137 -14.75 1.84 0.12
C SER A 137 -14.39 0.94 -1.06
N CYS A 138 -14.23 -0.36 -0.78
CA CYS A 138 -13.79 -1.34 -1.76
C CYS A 138 -14.76 -2.52 -1.77
N VAL A 139 -15.10 -3.00 -2.97
CA VAL A 139 -15.83 -4.27 -3.19
C VAL A 139 -14.85 -5.32 -3.66
N ILE A 140 -14.77 -6.45 -2.96
CA ILE A 140 -13.94 -7.59 -3.35
C ILE A 140 -14.74 -8.45 -4.32
N TYR A 141 -14.34 -8.50 -5.59
CA TYR A 141 -15.08 -9.26 -6.60
C TYR A 141 -14.44 -10.62 -6.93
N ASP A 142 -13.16 -10.81 -6.60
CA ASP A 142 -12.43 -12.05 -6.86
C ASP A 142 -11.25 -12.20 -5.88
N VAL A 143 -10.76 -13.42 -5.74
CA VAL A 143 -9.54 -13.73 -4.98
C VAL A 143 -8.65 -14.61 -5.80
N LYS A 144 -7.44 -14.13 -6.08
CA LYS A 144 -6.36 -15.00 -6.56
C LYS A 144 -5.89 -15.84 -5.39
N ARG A 145 -6.16 -17.14 -5.46
CA ARG A 145 -5.74 -18.11 -4.45
C ARG A 145 -4.22 -18.10 -4.24
N GLY A 146 -3.79 -18.06 -2.99
CA GLY A 146 -2.39 -18.23 -2.59
C GLY A 146 -1.97 -19.69 -2.63
N VAL A 147 -0.75 -19.94 -3.09
CA VAL A 147 -0.13 -21.26 -3.12
C VAL A 147 1.29 -21.18 -2.59
N ARG A 148 1.87 -22.32 -2.23
CA ARG A 148 3.26 -22.38 -1.78
C ARG A 148 4.19 -21.73 -2.82
N GLY A 149 4.98 -20.76 -2.39
CA GLY A 149 5.92 -20.01 -3.21
C GLY A 149 5.31 -18.82 -3.96
N THR A 150 3.99 -18.64 -3.96
CA THR A 150 3.32 -17.53 -4.67
C THR A 150 2.16 -16.99 -3.84
N PRO A 151 2.30 -15.77 -3.28
CA PRO A 151 1.22 -15.12 -2.55
C PRO A 151 -0.03 -14.98 -3.41
N GLY A 152 -1.20 -15.17 -2.77
CA GLY A 152 -2.48 -14.82 -3.35
C GLY A 152 -2.78 -13.33 -3.18
N GLU A 153 -3.91 -12.89 -3.72
CA GLU A 153 -4.31 -11.48 -3.73
C GLU A 153 -5.84 -11.33 -3.73
N LEU A 154 -6.36 -10.43 -2.91
CA LEU A 154 -7.74 -9.95 -3.01
C LEU A 154 -7.86 -8.96 -4.16
N LYS A 155 -8.80 -9.20 -5.07
CA LYS A 155 -9.11 -8.26 -6.16
C LYS A 155 -10.30 -7.40 -5.81
N GLY A 156 -10.02 -6.13 -5.61
CA GLY A 156 -10.98 -5.11 -5.22
C GLY A 156 -11.23 -4.08 -6.31
N ALA A 157 -12.40 -3.44 -6.26
CA ALA A 157 -12.72 -2.26 -7.04
C ALA A 157 -13.28 -1.17 -6.12
N PHE A 158 -13.04 0.10 -6.45
CA PHE A 158 -13.59 1.22 -5.70
C PHE A 158 -15.11 1.21 -5.74
N GLN A 159 -15.72 1.40 -4.58
CA GLN A 159 -17.16 1.52 -4.43
C GLN A 159 -17.56 2.99 -4.45
N ASN A 160 -18.47 3.35 -5.36
CA ASN A 160 -19.14 4.65 -5.42
C ASN A 160 -18.24 5.88 -5.63
N GLY A 161 -16.92 5.72 -5.78
CA GLY A 161 -15.96 6.81 -6.07
C GLY A 161 -15.88 7.90 -5.00
N LYS A 162 -16.57 7.73 -3.87
CA LYS A 162 -16.60 8.70 -2.77
C LYS A 162 -15.53 8.33 -1.76
N THR A 163 -14.77 9.34 -1.33
CA THR A 163 -13.84 9.20 -0.22
C THR A 163 -14.60 8.92 1.08
N ILE A 164 -13.98 8.13 1.96
CA ILE A 164 -14.48 7.82 3.30
C ILE A 164 -13.57 8.36 4.41
N GLY A 165 -12.45 8.96 4.03
CA GLY A 165 -11.41 9.43 4.92
C GLY A 165 -10.13 9.75 4.18
N SER A 166 -9.10 10.11 4.94
CA SER A 166 -7.76 10.41 4.46
C SER A 166 -6.68 9.67 5.24
N ALA A 167 -5.61 9.31 4.54
CA ALA A 167 -4.41 8.74 5.14
C ALA A 167 -3.43 9.87 5.43
N GLU A 168 -2.82 9.85 6.61
CA GLU A 168 -1.95 10.92 7.11
C GLU A 168 -0.54 10.42 7.41
N LEU A 169 -0.40 9.16 7.85
CA LEU A 169 0.88 8.58 8.22
C LEU A 169 1.04 7.16 7.68
N ASN A 170 2.23 6.86 7.16
CA ASN A 170 2.70 5.51 6.87
C ASN A 170 3.96 5.26 7.71
N CYS A 171 3.92 4.27 8.61
CA CYS A 171 5.02 3.94 9.52
C CYS A 171 5.18 2.42 9.66
N GLU A 172 6.14 1.99 10.47
CA GLU A 172 6.47 0.56 10.71
C GLU A 172 5.26 -0.30 11.15
N CYS A 173 4.26 0.32 11.78
CA CYS A 173 3.10 -0.36 12.32
C CYS A 173 1.86 -0.28 11.42
N GLY A 174 1.91 0.41 10.28
CA GLY A 174 0.76 0.53 9.39
C GLY A 174 0.55 1.89 8.75
N VAL A 175 -0.64 2.03 8.17
CA VAL A 175 -1.15 3.30 7.66
C VAL A 175 -2.25 3.81 8.56
N TYR A 176 -2.13 5.07 8.93
CA TYR A 176 -3.01 5.79 9.86
C TYR A 176 -3.59 7.04 9.21
N GLY A 177 -4.70 7.49 9.75
CA GLY A 177 -5.35 8.72 9.32
C GLY A 177 -6.73 8.84 9.94
N LYS A 178 -7.63 9.54 9.27
CA LYS A 178 -8.95 9.87 9.79
C LYS A 178 -10.06 9.55 8.81
N LEU A 179 -11.17 9.05 9.33
CA LEU A 179 -12.42 8.93 8.58
C LEU A 179 -13.16 10.27 8.56
N ASP A 180 -13.96 10.48 7.52
CA ASP A 180 -14.78 11.68 7.39
C ASP A 180 -15.84 11.74 8.52
N ASP A 181 -16.20 12.94 8.97
CA ASP A 181 -17.15 13.15 10.09
C ASP A 181 -18.53 12.49 9.87
N GLY A 182 -18.91 12.27 8.60
CA GLY A 182 -20.16 11.61 8.22
C GLY A 182 -20.08 10.10 8.04
N TYR A 183 -18.98 9.45 8.44
CA TYR A 183 -18.81 8.01 8.29
C TYR A 183 -19.83 7.23 9.13
N ASP A 184 -20.50 6.25 8.51
CA ASP A 184 -21.51 5.45 9.20
C ASP A 184 -20.87 4.29 9.98
N PHE A 185 -20.87 4.42 11.30
CA PHE A 185 -20.38 3.39 12.22
C PHE A 185 -21.44 2.35 12.62
N SER A 186 -22.67 2.42 12.11
CA SER A 186 -23.81 1.60 12.56
C SER A 186 -23.57 0.09 12.39
N ASN A 187 -22.82 -0.30 11.36
CA ASN A 187 -22.50 -1.70 11.04
C ASN A 187 -21.20 -2.20 11.69
N LEU A 188 -20.59 -1.40 12.58
CA LEU A 188 -19.35 -1.76 13.25
C LEU A 188 -19.59 -2.24 14.68
N THR A 189 -18.72 -3.14 15.12
CA THR A 189 -18.77 -3.75 16.46
C THR A 189 -17.76 -3.03 17.33
N ARG A 190 -18.18 -2.53 18.49
CA ARG A 190 -17.25 -2.05 19.51
C ARG A 190 -16.60 -3.24 20.20
N ILE A 191 -15.29 -3.17 20.37
CA ILE A 191 -14.49 -4.20 21.02
C ILE A 191 -13.41 -3.54 21.87
N GLU A 192 -13.11 -4.14 23.01
CA GLU A 192 -12.02 -3.70 23.89
C GLU A 192 -10.67 -4.09 23.29
N ALA A 193 -9.67 -3.22 23.38
CA ALA A 193 -8.29 -3.58 23.08
C ALA A 193 -7.75 -4.50 24.18
N GLY A 194 -7.15 -5.63 23.78
CA GLY A 194 -6.52 -6.57 24.69
C GLY A 194 -5.07 -6.20 24.98
N ASP A 195 -4.57 -6.67 26.11
CA ASP A 195 -3.15 -6.61 26.44
C ASP A 195 -2.43 -7.82 25.81
N ILE A 196 -1.21 -7.62 25.31
CA ILE A 196 -0.39 -8.71 24.80
C ILE A 196 -0.06 -9.73 25.90
N ASP A 197 -0.10 -9.31 27.16
CA ASP A 197 0.13 -10.18 28.29
C ASP A 197 -0.99 -11.19 28.54
N ASP A 198 -2.22 -10.86 28.13
CA ASP A 198 -3.40 -11.71 28.21
C ASP A 198 -3.50 -12.73 27.06
N VAL A 199 -2.64 -12.61 26.04
CA VAL A 199 -2.69 -13.47 24.84
C VAL A 199 -2.13 -14.87 25.15
N THR A 200 -2.88 -15.88 24.73
CA THR A 200 -2.52 -17.29 24.91
C THR A 200 -2.38 -18.03 23.58
N LEU A 201 -1.58 -19.09 23.55
CA LEU A 201 -1.51 -19.98 22.40
C LEU A 201 -2.84 -20.72 22.21
N GLY A 202 -3.24 -20.95 20.97
CA GLY A 202 -4.48 -21.65 20.62
C GLY A 202 -5.50 -20.75 19.94
N ASN A 203 -6.79 -21.05 20.17
CA ASN A 203 -7.89 -20.52 19.37
C ASN A 203 -7.98 -18.98 19.42
N ALA A 204 -8.21 -18.39 18.25
CA ALA A 204 -8.59 -16.99 18.06
C ALA A 204 -9.40 -16.88 16.75
N VAL A 205 -9.90 -15.70 16.44
CA VAL A 205 -10.58 -15.42 15.18
C VAL A 205 -9.97 -14.21 14.49
N ILE A 206 -10.06 -14.18 13.17
CA ILE A 206 -9.76 -12.99 12.38
C ILE A 206 -11.04 -12.46 11.74
N TYR A 207 -11.15 -11.15 11.58
CA TYR A 207 -12.19 -10.54 10.75
C TYR A 207 -11.60 -10.14 9.41
N SER A 208 -12.22 -10.60 8.32
CA SER A 208 -11.75 -10.28 6.97
C SER A 208 -12.89 -10.22 5.96
N THR A 209 -12.68 -9.45 4.90
CA THR A 209 -13.61 -9.34 3.77
C THR A 209 -12.92 -9.95 2.56
N VAL A 210 -13.32 -11.18 2.19
CA VAL A 210 -12.72 -11.91 1.06
C VAL A 210 -13.67 -12.04 -0.13
N SER A 211 -14.90 -11.54 0.00
CA SER A 211 -15.90 -11.54 -1.06
C SER A 211 -16.92 -10.42 -0.80
N SER A 212 -17.31 -9.77 -1.88
CA SER A 212 -18.18 -8.59 -1.91
C SER A 212 -17.77 -7.54 -0.87
N ASN A 213 -18.71 -7.12 -0.03
CA ASN A 213 -18.50 -6.19 1.08
C ASN A 213 -18.76 -6.85 2.43
N LYS A 214 -18.78 -8.18 2.46
CA LYS A 214 -19.18 -8.92 3.66
C LYS A 214 -17.97 -9.23 4.53
N ARG A 215 -17.88 -8.53 5.66
CA ARG A 215 -16.95 -8.89 6.73
C ARG A 215 -17.43 -10.18 7.40
N GLU A 216 -16.56 -11.18 7.46
CA GLU A 216 -16.82 -12.46 8.12
C GLU A 216 -15.71 -12.75 9.15
N SER A 217 -16.02 -13.57 10.14
CA SER A 217 -15.04 -14.10 11.09
C SER A 217 -14.53 -15.45 10.61
N TYR A 218 -13.24 -15.71 10.78
CA TYR A 218 -12.60 -16.97 10.42
C TYR A 218 -11.73 -17.48 11.57
N ASP A 219 -11.84 -18.78 11.86
CA ASP A 219 -11.06 -19.44 12.90
C ASP A 219 -9.57 -19.51 12.55
N ILE A 220 -8.74 -19.19 13.56
CA ILE A 220 -7.29 -19.29 13.49
C ILE A 220 -6.74 -19.88 14.79
N SER A 221 -5.48 -20.30 14.75
CA SER A 221 -4.67 -20.62 15.92
C SER A 221 -3.49 -19.65 16.05
N ILE A 222 -3.26 -19.14 17.25
CA ILE A 222 -2.02 -18.47 17.63
C ILE A 222 -1.00 -19.56 17.98
N VAL A 223 0.04 -19.69 17.16
CA VAL A 223 1.06 -20.74 17.32
C VAL A 223 2.32 -20.24 18.03
N LYS A 224 2.55 -18.93 18.04
CA LYS A 224 3.65 -18.30 18.80
C LYS A 224 3.26 -16.88 19.19
N VAL A 225 3.71 -16.47 20.38
CA VAL A 225 3.67 -15.08 20.85
C VAL A 225 5.10 -14.65 21.20
N ASP A 226 5.53 -13.50 20.68
CA ASP A 226 6.72 -12.77 21.08
C ASP A 226 6.30 -11.40 21.61
N LYS A 227 6.25 -11.30 22.94
CA LYS A 227 5.76 -10.11 23.64
C LYS A 227 6.73 -8.93 23.57
N THR A 228 8.00 -9.21 23.30
CA THR A 228 9.08 -8.20 23.31
C THR A 228 9.36 -7.63 21.93
N ASN A 229 8.77 -8.20 20.88
CA ASN A 229 8.95 -7.75 19.52
C ASN A 229 8.29 -6.38 19.32
N LYS A 230 9.09 -5.38 18.94
CA LYS A 230 8.61 -4.03 18.64
C LYS A 230 8.26 -3.83 17.17
N ASP A 231 8.56 -4.81 16.34
CA ASP A 231 8.21 -4.79 14.92
C ASP A 231 6.80 -5.37 14.73
N ASN A 232 6.49 -5.75 13.50
CA ASN A 232 5.19 -6.27 13.06
C ASN A 232 5.01 -7.80 13.20
N ARG A 233 5.74 -8.44 14.13
CA ARG A 233 5.82 -9.91 14.27
C ARG A 233 5.64 -10.43 15.69
N ASN A 234 4.74 -9.84 16.46
CA ASN A 234 4.36 -10.32 17.79
C ASN A 234 3.72 -11.71 17.77
N PHE A 235 2.99 -12.05 16.71
CA PHE A 235 2.28 -13.32 16.61
C PHE A 235 2.77 -14.13 15.42
N VAL A 236 2.78 -15.45 15.58
CA VAL A 236 2.64 -16.36 14.43
C VAL A 236 1.27 -16.99 14.53
N ILE A 237 0.51 -16.93 13.45
CA ILE A 237 -0.84 -17.48 13.35
C ILE A 237 -0.92 -18.56 12.28
N LYS A 238 -1.97 -19.39 12.38
CA LYS A 238 -2.34 -20.39 11.38
C LYS A 238 -3.84 -20.29 11.10
N ILE A 239 -4.22 -20.25 9.83
CA ILE A 239 -5.62 -20.32 9.42
C ILE A 239 -6.13 -21.76 9.60
N ASP A 240 -7.21 -21.91 10.36
CA ASP A 240 -7.87 -23.20 10.60
C ASP A 240 -9.25 -23.29 9.94
N ASP A 241 -9.84 -22.14 9.59
CA ASP A 241 -11.11 -22.06 8.91
C ASP A 241 -11.06 -22.68 7.50
N LYS A 242 -11.84 -23.75 7.30
CA LYS A 242 -11.89 -24.49 6.04
C LYS A 242 -12.46 -23.66 4.90
N ASN A 243 -13.46 -22.83 5.15
CA ASN A 243 -14.10 -22.02 4.10
C ASN A 243 -13.13 -20.94 3.61
N LEU A 244 -12.39 -20.30 4.51
CA LEU A 244 -11.35 -19.34 4.15
C LEU A 244 -10.26 -20.03 3.32
N LEU A 245 -9.73 -21.16 3.82
CA LEU A 245 -8.72 -21.94 3.11
C LEU A 245 -9.21 -22.38 1.73
N GLU A 246 -10.46 -22.82 1.59
CA GLU A 246 -11.08 -23.20 0.31
C GLU A 246 -11.26 -22.04 -0.64
N LYS A 247 -11.45 -20.81 -0.18
CA LYS A 247 -11.55 -19.62 -1.04
C LYS A 247 -10.17 -19.08 -1.42
N THR A 248 -9.29 -18.90 -0.45
CA THR A 248 -8.09 -18.05 -0.60
C THR A 248 -6.79 -18.84 -0.60
N GLY A 249 -6.78 -20.09 -0.15
CA GLY A 249 -5.57 -20.87 0.07
C GLY A 249 -4.78 -20.48 1.32
N GLY A 250 -5.30 -19.55 2.13
CA GLY A 250 -4.65 -19.02 3.33
C GLY A 250 -4.68 -17.51 3.41
N ILE A 251 -3.64 -16.91 3.96
CA ILE A 251 -3.47 -15.45 4.03
C ILE A 251 -3.03 -14.96 2.65
N VAL A 252 -3.71 -13.93 2.15
CA VAL A 252 -3.44 -13.33 0.83
C VAL A 252 -3.22 -11.82 0.97
N GLN A 253 -2.59 -11.22 -0.04
CA GLN A 253 -2.42 -9.76 -0.10
C GLN A 253 -3.80 -9.07 -0.06
N GLY A 254 -3.90 -8.00 0.72
CA GLY A 254 -5.16 -7.31 1.02
C GLY A 254 -5.78 -7.71 2.36
N MET A 255 -5.44 -8.88 2.92
CA MET A 255 -5.86 -9.27 4.27
C MET A 255 -5.03 -8.62 5.38
N SER A 256 -3.87 -8.02 5.05
CA SER A 256 -3.08 -7.29 6.03
C SER A 256 -3.93 -6.20 6.69
N GLY A 257 -3.90 -6.15 8.01
CA GLY A 257 -4.80 -5.35 8.84
C GLY A 257 -6.04 -6.09 9.32
N SER A 258 -6.28 -7.34 8.90
CA SER A 258 -7.38 -8.15 9.42
C SER A 258 -7.31 -8.24 10.95
N PRO A 259 -8.32 -7.76 11.69
CA PRO A 259 -8.29 -7.73 13.15
C PRO A 259 -8.25 -9.14 13.72
N ILE A 260 -7.35 -9.39 14.66
CA ILE A 260 -7.22 -10.64 15.41
C ILE A 260 -7.91 -10.46 16.75
N VAL A 261 -8.89 -11.31 17.05
CA VAL A 261 -9.67 -11.28 18.29
C VAL A 261 -9.50 -12.59 19.05
N GLN A 262 -9.14 -12.50 20.32
CA GLN A 262 -9.06 -13.63 21.24
C GLN A 262 -9.78 -13.25 22.54
N ASN A 263 -10.56 -14.18 23.11
CA ASN A 263 -11.30 -13.97 24.35
C ASN A 263 -12.18 -12.70 24.36
N GLY A 264 -12.75 -12.35 23.20
CA GLY A 264 -13.61 -11.16 23.05
C GLY A 264 -12.87 -9.82 23.01
N LYS A 265 -11.53 -9.82 23.02
CA LYS A 265 -10.70 -8.61 22.91
C LYS A 265 -9.97 -8.56 21.58
N LEU A 266 -9.81 -7.36 21.02
CA LEU A 266 -8.94 -7.10 19.87
C LEU A 266 -7.49 -7.17 20.33
N ILE A 267 -6.73 -8.17 19.91
CA ILE A 267 -5.35 -8.38 20.38
C ILE A 267 -4.31 -7.95 19.34
N GLY A 268 -4.70 -7.74 18.08
CA GLY A 268 -3.75 -7.39 17.03
C GLY A 268 -4.32 -7.42 15.62
N ALA A 269 -3.42 -7.48 14.64
CA ALA A 269 -3.75 -7.54 13.22
C ALA A 269 -2.83 -8.50 12.46
N ILE A 270 -3.33 -9.10 11.38
CA ILE A 270 -2.48 -9.86 10.43
C ILE A 270 -1.55 -8.89 9.71
N THR A 271 -0.28 -9.27 9.50
CA THR A 271 0.70 -8.46 8.79
C THR A 271 1.16 -9.13 7.50
N HIS A 272 2.00 -10.17 7.60
CA HIS A 272 2.62 -10.83 6.45
C HIS A 272 2.31 -12.31 6.40
N VAL A 273 2.12 -12.84 5.19
CA VAL A 273 2.00 -14.28 4.93
C VAL A 273 3.37 -14.96 4.85
N PHE A 274 3.47 -16.22 5.25
CA PHE A 274 4.66 -17.03 4.98
C PHE A 274 4.63 -17.52 3.53
N ILE A 275 5.61 -17.10 2.73
CA ILE A 275 5.69 -17.44 1.29
C ILE A 275 5.63 -18.96 1.05
N ASN A 276 6.25 -19.75 1.93
CA ASN A 276 6.32 -21.21 1.80
C ASN A 276 5.15 -21.97 2.45
N ASP A 277 4.29 -21.29 3.21
CA ASP A 277 3.09 -21.85 3.83
C ASP A 277 2.03 -20.76 3.93
N PRO A 278 1.18 -20.58 2.90
CA PRO A 278 0.19 -19.51 2.88
C PRO A 278 -0.84 -19.63 4.01
N THR A 279 -0.96 -20.79 4.65
CA THR A 279 -1.86 -20.97 5.80
C THR A 279 -1.34 -20.32 7.07
N ARG A 280 -0.10 -19.83 7.09
CA ARG A 280 0.52 -19.18 8.24
C ARG A 280 0.98 -17.77 7.92
N GLY A 281 1.06 -16.95 8.96
CA GLY A 281 1.54 -15.58 8.84
C GLY A 281 1.94 -14.99 10.17
N PHE A 282 2.39 -13.75 10.08
CA PHE A 282 2.70 -12.90 11.21
C PHE A 282 1.52 -12.03 11.59
N GLY A 283 1.49 -11.60 12.85
CA GLY A 283 0.62 -10.55 13.32
C GLY A 283 1.36 -9.57 14.24
N ILE A 284 0.84 -8.35 14.30
CA ILE A 284 1.30 -7.28 15.20
C ILE A 284 0.32 -7.14 16.37
N SER A 285 0.81 -6.77 17.55
CA SER A 285 -0.03 -6.50 18.72
C SER A 285 -0.85 -5.22 18.54
N ILE A 286 -2.05 -5.18 19.14
CA ILE A 286 -2.85 -3.96 19.11
C ILE A 286 -2.16 -2.83 19.89
N GLY A 287 -1.43 -3.16 20.97
CA GLY A 287 -0.66 -2.20 21.76
C GLY A 287 0.38 -1.47 20.91
N ASN A 288 1.20 -2.21 20.14
CA ASN A 288 2.19 -1.61 19.24
C ASN A 288 1.52 -0.68 18.22
N MET A 289 0.36 -1.07 17.68
CA MET A 289 -0.38 -0.22 16.74
C MET A 289 -0.91 1.06 17.40
N LEU A 290 -1.43 0.98 18.62
CA LEU A 290 -1.98 2.11 19.36
C LEU A 290 -0.91 3.10 19.85
N GLU A 291 0.31 2.64 20.12
CA GLU A 291 1.43 3.48 20.53
C GLU A 291 2.07 4.27 19.37
N SER A 292 1.69 3.96 18.13
CA SER A 292 2.39 4.44 16.92
C SER A 292 1.75 5.65 16.23
N TYR A 293 0.61 6.16 16.71
CA TYR A 293 -0.11 7.29 16.10
C TYR A 293 -0.85 8.13 17.14
#